data_AF-A0A1J9R2Q0-F1
#
_entry.id   AF-A0A1J9R2Q0-F1
#
_cell.length_a   1.000
_cell.length_b   1.000
_cell.length_c   1.000
_cell.angle_alpha   90.00
_cell.angle_beta   90.00
_cell.angle_gamma   90.00
#
_symmetry.space_group_name_H-M   'P 1'
#
loop_
_entity.id
_entity.type
_entity.pdbx_description
1 polymer ?
#
loop_
_entity_poly.entity_id
_entity_poly.type
_entity_poly.pdbx_seq_one_letter_code
_entity_poly.pdbx_strand_id
1 'polypeptide(L)'
;MDHVKTAKRRRTSLSISEQHVAKRSASALNSSTDNSVSGFDDREEEDVVQEIRQRIELEMRVSELFGFKPRKEQVDCLQVLKAKKDLILLANTGFGKSVIFQANAYDDQAASINKRGGRWKACVLNATTKTLELLDKIRKGMYTHILLGAEVAVANHFAQVLKDPVFRRKLVLIAVDEAHVVEEWGKTFRTDYSRLAILRTRAATQGRVPFFATSATIDPDMLKDIKKTLGFQTMLL
;
A
#
# COMPACT_ATOMS: atom_id res chain seq x y z
N MET A 1 -28.40 -32.36 34.71
CA MET A 1 -27.40 -32.97 33.83
C MET A 1 -27.97 -32.98 32.42
N ASP A 2 -27.11 -32.90 31.42
CA ASP A 2 -27.36 -32.91 29.97
C ASP A 2 -27.64 -31.57 29.28
N HIS A 3 -26.54 -30.88 28.95
CA HIS A 3 -26.49 -29.84 27.92
C HIS A 3 -26.08 -30.45 26.58
N VAL A 4 -26.99 -30.33 25.60
CA VAL A 4 -26.75 -30.61 24.18
C VAL A 4 -25.80 -29.55 23.59
N LYS A 5 -24.66 -29.97 23.04
CA LYS A 5 -23.72 -29.13 22.30
C LYS A 5 -24.16 -29.00 20.84
N THR A 6 -24.55 -27.80 20.42
CA THR A 6 -24.77 -27.48 19.00
C THR A 6 -23.55 -26.74 18.44
N ALA A 7 -22.78 -27.41 17.58
CA ALA A 7 -21.62 -26.84 16.89
C ALA A 7 -22.07 -25.87 15.78
N LYS A 8 -21.89 -24.56 16.00
CA LYS A 8 -22.18 -23.51 15.02
C LYS A 8 -21.05 -23.45 13.98
N ARG A 9 -21.27 -24.07 12.81
CA ARG A 9 -20.39 -24.01 11.63
C ARG A 9 -20.09 -22.53 11.26
N ARG A 10 -18.83 -22.12 11.34
CA ARG A 10 -18.33 -20.87 10.76
C ARG A 10 -18.28 -21.02 9.23
N ARG A 11 -19.05 -20.22 8.50
CA ARG A 11 -18.89 -20.04 7.04
C ARG A 11 -17.66 -19.17 6.81
N THR A 12 -16.57 -19.76 6.34
CA THR A 12 -15.41 -19.05 5.80
C THR A 12 -15.79 -18.47 4.44
N SER A 13 -15.78 -17.15 4.30
CA SER A 13 -15.94 -16.47 3.02
C SER A 13 -14.67 -16.66 2.18
N LEU A 14 -14.81 -17.35 1.05
CA LEU A 14 -13.73 -17.57 0.07
C LEU A 14 -13.26 -16.24 -0.50
N SER A 15 -11.94 -16.09 -0.67
CA SER A 15 -11.34 -14.93 -1.34
C SER A 15 -11.75 -14.87 -2.83
N ILE A 16 -11.72 -13.69 -3.45
CA ILE A 16 -12.17 -13.47 -4.85
C ILE A 16 -11.41 -14.37 -5.84
N SER A 17 -10.14 -14.70 -5.55
CA SER A 17 -9.34 -15.65 -6.32
C SER A 17 -9.86 -17.10 -6.18
N GLU A 18 -10.26 -17.52 -4.98
CA GLU A 18 -10.81 -18.85 -4.74
C GLU A 18 -12.23 -18.99 -5.28
N GLN A 19 -13.01 -17.90 -5.30
CA GLN A 19 -14.32 -17.86 -5.95
C GLN A 19 -14.20 -17.98 -7.48
N HIS A 20 -13.16 -17.40 -8.09
CA HIS A 20 -12.88 -17.58 -9.52
C HIS A 20 -12.42 -19.00 -9.85
N VAL A 21 -11.54 -19.59 -9.03
CA VAL A 21 -11.10 -20.98 -9.20
C VAL A 21 -12.28 -21.96 -8.99
N ALA A 22 -13.10 -21.77 -7.96
CA ALA A 22 -14.26 -22.63 -7.68
C ALA A 22 -15.36 -22.52 -8.75
N LYS A 23 -15.60 -21.31 -9.30
CA LYS A 23 -16.50 -21.13 -10.45
C LYS A 23 -15.96 -21.81 -11.73
N ARG A 24 -14.65 -21.82 -11.94
CA ARG A 24 -13.99 -22.47 -13.10
C ARG A 24 -13.98 -24.01 -13.00
N SER A 25 -13.83 -24.58 -11.81
CA SER A 25 -13.98 -26.03 -11.62
C SER A 25 -15.43 -26.49 -11.82
N ALA A 26 -16.41 -25.70 -11.41
CA ALA A 26 -17.83 -26.02 -11.58
C ALA A 26 -18.30 -25.91 -13.05
N SER A 27 -17.74 -24.98 -13.84
CA SER A 27 -18.04 -24.87 -15.27
C SER A 27 -17.41 -26.02 -16.07
N ALA A 28 -16.22 -26.49 -15.70
CA ALA A 28 -15.54 -27.60 -16.36
C ALA A 28 -16.23 -28.96 -16.17
N LEU A 29 -16.96 -29.15 -15.05
CA LEU A 29 -17.71 -30.38 -14.78
C LEU A 29 -19.06 -30.44 -15.52
N ASN A 30 -19.65 -29.29 -15.85
CA ASN A 30 -20.93 -29.21 -16.57
C ASN A 30 -20.80 -29.19 -18.11
N SER A 31 -19.58 -29.07 -18.64
CA SER A 31 -19.31 -29.18 -20.08
C SER A 31 -18.67 -30.54 -20.43
N SER A 32 -19.29 -31.63 -19.97
CA SER A 32 -18.91 -32.98 -20.39
C SER A 32 -19.81 -33.46 -21.53
N THR A 33 -19.86 -32.71 -22.63
CA THR A 33 -20.18 -33.18 -23.99
C THR A 33 -19.95 -32.03 -24.97
N ASP A 34 -18.70 -31.59 -25.14
CA ASP A 34 -18.27 -31.18 -26.48
C ASP A 34 -16.75 -31.18 -26.59
N ASN A 35 -16.25 -31.90 -27.57
CA ASN A 35 -14.84 -32.18 -27.76
C ASN A 35 -14.25 -31.07 -28.65
N SER A 36 -13.97 -29.91 -28.06
CA SER A 36 -13.14 -28.88 -28.70
C SER A 36 -12.29 -28.15 -27.64
N VAL A 37 -11.13 -28.73 -27.35
CA VAL A 37 -10.03 -28.05 -26.66
C VAL A 37 -9.51 -26.96 -27.61
N SER A 38 -10.15 -25.79 -27.55
CA SER A 38 -9.61 -24.56 -28.12
C SER A 38 -8.65 -23.95 -27.11
N GLY A 39 -7.45 -23.60 -27.60
CA GLY A 39 -6.25 -23.36 -26.81
C GLY A 39 -6.40 -22.31 -25.72
N PHE A 40 -5.84 -22.62 -24.56
CA PHE A 40 -5.38 -21.59 -23.63
C PHE A 40 -4.32 -20.74 -24.36
N ASP A 41 -4.52 -19.43 -24.42
CA ASP A 41 -3.59 -18.48 -25.04
C ASP A 41 -2.30 -18.47 -24.20
N ASP A 42 -1.16 -18.83 -24.78
CA ASP A 42 0.15 -18.90 -24.10
C ASP A 42 0.47 -17.61 -23.32
N ARG A 43 -0.09 -16.46 -23.74
CA ARG A 43 0.02 -15.18 -23.04
C ARG A 43 -0.72 -15.13 -21.69
N GLU A 44 -1.88 -15.76 -21.59
CA GLU A 44 -2.62 -15.81 -20.32
C GLU A 44 -1.90 -16.67 -19.27
N GLU A 45 -1.22 -17.73 -19.71
CA GLU A 45 -0.43 -18.58 -18.81
C GLU A 45 0.82 -17.84 -18.29
N GLU A 46 1.53 -17.11 -19.15
CA GLU A 46 2.69 -16.30 -18.78
C GLU A 46 2.33 -15.21 -17.75
N ASP A 47 1.19 -14.52 -17.95
CA ASP A 47 0.71 -13.49 -17.03
C ASP A 47 0.41 -14.04 -15.62
N VAL A 48 -0.23 -15.21 -15.55
CA VAL A 48 -0.51 -15.91 -14.28
C VAL A 48 0.77 -16.33 -13.58
N VAL A 49 1.73 -16.89 -14.32
CA VAL A 49 3.04 -17.28 -13.76
C VAL A 49 3.78 -16.06 -13.22
N GLN A 50 3.73 -14.93 -13.92
CA GLN A 50 4.37 -13.70 -13.48
C GLN A 50 3.73 -13.11 -12.22
N GLU A 51 2.40 -13.15 -12.11
CA GLU A 51 1.69 -12.75 -10.90
C GLU A 51 2.07 -13.62 -9.70
N ILE A 52 2.15 -14.95 -9.88
CA ILE A 52 2.56 -15.89 -8.85
C ILE A 52 4.00 -15.62 -8.40
N ARG A 53 4.93 -15.43 -9.34
CA ARG A 53 6.34 -15.10 -9.04
C ARG A 53 6.45 -13.81 -8.21
N GLN A 54 5.74 -12.76 -8.63
CA GLN A 54 5.73 -11.49 -7.91
C GLN A 54 5.18 -11.65 -6.50
N ARG A 55 4.15 -12.48 -6.32
CA ARG A 55 3.57 -12.75 -5.01
C ARG A 55 4.56 -13.45 -4.08
N ILE A 56 5.23 -14.50 -4.58
CA ILE A 56 6.24 -15.24 -3.82
C ILE A 56 7.42 -14.33 -3.44
N GLU A 57 7.87 -13.47 -4.36
CA GLU A 57 8.91 -12.48 -4.10
C GLU A 57 8.52 -11.56 -2.94
N LEU A 58 7.32 -11.00 -2.97
CA LEU A 58 6.81 -10.14 -1.89
C LEU A 58 6.70 -10.87 -0.56
N GLU A 59 6.22 -12.13 -0.56
CA GLU A 59 6.13 -12.95 0.65
C GLU A 59 7.51 -13.19 1.27
N MET A 60 8.48 -13.59 0.45
CA MET A 60 9.86 -13.80 0.88
C MET A 60 10.49 -12.49 1.40
N ARG A 61 10.28 -11.38 0.68
CA ARG A 61 10.79 -10.05 1.01
C ARG A 61 10.31 -9.62 2.40
N VAL A 62 9.00 -9.70 2.66
CA VAL A 62 8.44 -9.33 3.96
C VAL A 62 8.94 -10.29 5.04
N SER A 63 9.03 -11.59 4.75
CA SER A 63 9.57 -12.57 5.70
C SER A 63 11.01 -12.26 6.10
N GLU A 64 11.86 -11.86 5.15
CA GLU A 64 13.24 -11.45 5.42
C GLU A 64 13.32 -10.14 6.21
N LEU A 65 12.49 -9.16 5.85
CA LEU A 65 12.48 -7.84 6.48
C LEU A 65 12.00 -7.87 7.92
N PHE A 66 10.96 -8.66 8.21
CA PHE A 66 10.24 -8.62 9.49
C PHE A 66 10.40 -9.87 10.34
N GLY A 67 10.95 -10.96 9.80
CA GLY A 67 11.14 -12.23 10.51
C GLY A 67 9.85 -13.03 10.70
N PHE A 68 8.77 -12.70 9.98
CA PHE A 68 7.52 -13.46 9.99
C PHE A 68 6.90 -13.51 8.60
N LYS A 69 6.15 -14.58 8.32
CA LYS A 69 5.41 -14.72 7.07
C LYS A 69 4.25 -13.71 7.02
N PRO A 70 4.12 -12.87 5.97
CA PRO A 70 2.99 -11.94 5.86
C PRO A 70 1.65 -12.67 5.71
N ARG A 71 0.57 -11.97 6.06
CA ARG A 71 -0.79 -12.41 5.76
C ARG A 71 -1.10 -12.20 4.28
N LYS A 72 -2.02 -13.00 3.74
CA LYS A 72 -2.43 -12.94 2.32
C LYS A 72 -2.83 -11.51 1.91
N GLU A 73 -3.62 -10.87 2.75
CA GLU A 73 -4.17 -9.53 2.54
C GLU A 73 -3.07 -8.45 2.55
N GLN A 74 -1.99 -8.67 3.31
CA GLN A 74 -0.85 -7.76 3.32
C GLN A 74 -0.10 -7.83 1.99
N VAL A 75 0.06 -9.04 1.43
CA VAL A 75 0.69 -9.24 0.12
C VAL A 75 -0.16 -8.62 -0.99
N ASP A 76 -1.49 -8.79 -0.93
CA ASP A 76 -2.41 -8.17 -1.89
C ASP A 76 -2.25 -6.64 -1.92
N CYS A 77 -2.17 -6.01 -0.74
CA CYS A 77 -1.91 -4.57 -0.63
C CYS A 77 -0.58 -4.16 -1.28
N LEU A 78 0.49 -4.94 -1.03
CA LEU A 78 1.81 -4.67 -1.61
C LEU A 78 1.82 -4.83 -3.14
N GLN A 79 1.09 -5.81 -3.69
CA GLN A 79 0.96 -5.99 -5.14
C GLN A 79 0.30 -4.78 -5.80
N VAL A 80 -0.78 -4.24 -5.21
CA VAL A 80 -1.44 -3.02 -5.71
C VAL A 80 -0.47 -1.84 -5.73
N LEU A 81 0.28 -1.64 -4.66
CA LEU A 81 1.25 -0.53 -4.56
C LEU A 81 2.45 -0.71 -5.49
N LYS A 82 2.97 -1.94 -5.66
CA LYS A 82 4.05 -2.27 -6.60
C LYS A 82 3.61 -2.03 -8.06
N ALA A 83 2.33 -2.28 -8.37
CA ALA A 83 1.70 -1.90 -9.64
C ALA A 83 1.43 -0.37 -9.78
N LYS A 84 1.95 0.46 -8.87
CA LYS A 84 1.80 1.92 -8.84
C LYS A 84 0.34 2.40 -8.81
N LYS A 85 -0.56 1.57 -8.27
CA LYS A 85 -1.97 1.91 -8.05
C LYS A 85 -2.16 2.50 -6.66
N ASP A 86 -3.10 3.43 -6.55
CA ASP A 86 -3.48 3.98 -5.25
C ASP A 86 -4.29 2.94 -4.46
N LEU A 87 -4.16 2.96 -3.13
CA LEU A 87 -4.83 2.03 -2.23
C LEU A 87 -5.39 2.76 -1.00
N ILE A 88 -6.67 2.55 -0.71
CA ILE A 88 -7.26 2.89 0.59
C ILE A 88 -7.54 1.57 1.32
N LEU A 89 -6.92 1.36 2.47
CA LEU A 89 -7.06 0.14 3.28
C LEU A 89 -7.82 0.43 4.57
N LEU A 90 -8.93 -0.30 4.78
CA LEU A 90 -9.65 -0.34 6.05
C LEU A 90 -9.08 -1.46 6.91
N ALA A 91 -8.33 -1.09 7.96
CA ALA A 91 -7.62 -2.06 8.77
C ALA A 91 -7.61 -1.66 10.25
N ASN A 92 -8.16 -2.54 11.08
CA ASN A 92 -8.13 -2.41 12.54
C ASN A 92 -6.69 -2.48 13.09
N THR A 93 -6.55 -2.16 14.37
CA THR A 93 -5.33 -2.45 15.12
C THR A 93 -5.03 -3.96 15.06
N GLY A 94 -3.76 -4.33 14.95
CA GLY A 94 -3.34 -5.73 14.81
C GLY A 94 -3.42 -6.33 13.40
N PHE A 95 -3.87 -5.59 12.38
CA PHE A 95 -3.71 -5.98 10.97
C PHE A 95 -2.23 -6.00 10.52
N GLY A 96 -1.39 -5.17 11.15
CA GLY A 96 0.00 -5.00 10.76
C GLY A 96 0.20 -3.99 9.63
N LYS A 97 -0.52 -2.85 9.68
CA LYS A 97 -0.41 -1.75 8.70
C LYS A 97 1.03 -1.29 8.48
N SER A 98 1.87 -1.33 9.51
CA SER A 98 3.32 -1.04 9.46
C SER A 98 4.04 -1.81 8.36
N VAL A 99 3.66 -3.07 8.10
CA VAL A 99 4.24 -3.90 7.04
C VAL A 99 4.04 -3.25 5.67
N ILE A 100 2.85 -2.68 5.42
CA ILE A 100 2.52 -2.05 4.14
C ILE A 100 3.34 -0.78 3.93
N PHE A 101 3.41 0.08 4.96
CA PHE A 101 4.23 1.30 4.90
C PHE A 101 5.70 0.99 4.65
N GLN A 102 6.23 -0.02 5.34
CA GLN A 102 7.66 -0.24 5.44
C GLN A 102 8.21 -1.11 4.30
N ALA A 103 7.49 -2.14 3.86
CA ALA A 103 8.00 -3.03 2.83
C ALA A 103 8.19 -2.35 1.45
N ASN A 104 7.41 -1.32 1.13
CA ASN A 104 7.50 -0.60 -0.15
C ASN A 104 8.79 0.22 -0.32
N ALA A 105 9.41 0.67 0.77
CA ALA A 105 10.59 1.55 0.74
C ALA A 105 11.89 0.82 0.31
N TYR A 106 11.82 -0.48 0.04
CA TYR A 106 12.99 -1.34 -0.15
C TYR A 106 13.22 -1.76 -1.61
N ASP A 107 12.33 -1.37 -2.53
CA ASP A 107 12.14 -2.10 -3.79
C ASP A 107 12.99 -1.65 -4.99
N ASP A 108 14.19 -1.03 -4.83
CA ASP A 108 14.98 -0.67 -6.03
C ASP A 108 16.52 -0.70 -5.97
N GLN A 109 17.17 -0.90 -4.83
CA GLN A 109 18.66 -0.95 -4.78
C GLN A 109 19.24 -1.87 -3.69
N ALA A 110 18.48 -2.90 -3.31
CA ALA A 110 18.87 -3.76 -2.19
C ALA A 110 20.03 -4.72 -2.45
N ALA A 111 20.43 -4.92 -3.71
CA ALA A 111 21.49 -5.86 -4.06
C ALA A 111 22.91 -5.41 -3.64
N SER A 112 23.09 -4.28 -2.94
CA SER A 112 24.42 -3.75 -2.60
C SER A 112 24.73 -3.62 -1.10
N ILE A 113 23.77 -3.68 -0.17
CA ILE A 113 24.10 -3.46 1.25
C ILE A 113 23.39 -4.46 2.15
N ASN A 114 24.10 -5.54 2.46
CA ASN A 114 23.68 -6.54 3.41
C ASN A 114 24.54 -6.46 4.69
N LYS A 115 23.86 -6.26 5.82
CA LYS A 115 24.01 -6.97 7.11
C LYS A 115 23.68 -6.03 8.28
N ARG A 116 22.62 -6.42 9.01
CA ARG A 116 22.38 -6.15 10.45
C ARG A 116 22.92 -4.79 10.97
N GLY A 117 22.16 -3.71 10.78
CA GLY A 117 22.37 -2.44 11.50
C GLY A 117 21.88 -1.17 10.80
N GLY A 118 21.71 -1.21 9.47
CA GLY A 118 21.34 -0.03 8.66
C GLY A 118 20.10 -0.21 7.78
N ARG A 119 19.22 -1.17 8.08
CA ARG A 119 18.09 -1.59 7.21
C ARG A 119 17.01 -0.54 7.04
N TRP A 120 16.85 0.32 8.03
CA TRP A 120 15.82 1.36 8.05
C TRP A 120 16.46 2.65 8.54
N LYS A 121 16.35 3.71 7.73
CA LYS A 121 16.74 5.05 8.15
C LYS A 121 15.48 5.88 8.13
N ALA A 122 14.87 6.01 9.30
CA ALA A 122 13.72 6.88 9.50
C ALA A 122 14.19 8.24 10.03
N CYS A 123 13.55 9.32 9.58
CA CYS A 123 13.65 10.61 10.24
C CYS A 123 12.26 11.19 10.48
N VAL A 124 12.15 11.99 11.54
CA VAL A 124 10.97 12.81 11.82
C VAL A 124 11.28 14.24 11.39
N LEU A 125 10.43 14.81 10.54
CA LEU A 125 10.50 16.20 10.12
C LEU A 125 9.26 16.95 10.63
N ASN A 126 9.46 17.81 11.62
CA ASN A 126 8.44 18.66 12.22
C ASN A 126 9.01 20.07 12.49
N ALA A 127 8.22 20.95 13.11
CA ALA A 127 8.66 22.32 13.41
C ALA A 127 9.94 22.41 14.25
N THR A 128 10.23 21.43 15.12
CA THR A 128 11.40 21.44 16.02
C THR A 128 12.61 20.70 15.45
N THR A 129 12.41 19.68 14.59
CA THR A 129 13.50 18.90 13.99
C THR A 129 13.94 19.43 12.63
N LYS A 130 13.18 20.35 12.03
CA LYS A 130 13.47 20.94 10.71
C LYS A 130 14.74 21.79 10.75
N THR A 131 15.84 21.21 10.28
CA THR A 131 17.09 21.91 9.98
C THR A 131 17.41 21.86 8.49
N LEU A 132 18.22 22.81 8.00
CA LEU A 132 18.69 22.80 6.61
C LEU A 132 19.50 21.52 6.31
N GLU A 133 20.29 21.07 7.28
CA GLU A 133 21.06 19.82 7.18
C GLU A 133 20.15 18.60 7.02
N LEU A 134 19.09 18.49 7.83
CA LEU A 134 18.15 17.39 7.73
C LEU A 134 17.43 17.39 6.37
N LEU A 135 16.97 18.56 5.91
CA LEU A 135 16.34 18.71 4.60
C LEU A 135 17.28 18.30 3.46
N ASP A 136 18.57 18.64 3.53
CA ASP A 136 19.57 18.23 2.53
C ASP A 136 19.85 16.71 2.57
N LYS A 137 19.93 16.12 3.76
CA LYS A 137 20.04 14.65 3.91
C LYS A 137 18.82 13.92 3.35
N ILE A 138 17.62 14.44 3.59
CA ILE A 138 16.38 13.93 3.01
C ILE A 138 16.44 14.04 1.48
N ARG A 139 16.78 15.21 0.94
CA ARG A 139 16.88 15.48 -0.49
C ARG A 139 17.85 14.53 -1.21
N LYS A 140 18.97 14.20 -0.57
CA LYS A 140 19.97 13.24 -1.07
C LYS A 140 19.49 11.76 -1.01
N GLY A 141 18.33 11.51 -0.41
CA GLY A 141 17.77 10.17 -0.25
C GLY A 141 18.53 9.34 0.78
N MET A 142 18.98 9.94 1.89
CA MET A 142 19.67 9.24 2.98
C MET A 142 18.72 8.48 3.92
N TYR A 143 17.41 8.69 3.78
CA TYR A 143 16.37 8.07 4.60
C TYR A 143 15.45 7.21 3.74
N THR A 144 15.07 6.05 4.27
CA THR A 144 14.05 5.18 3.67
C THR A 144 12.64 5.59 4.09
N HIS A 145 12.50 6.22 5.26
CA HIS A 145 11.23 6.67 5.81
C HIS A 145 11.34 8.11 6.30
N ILE A 146 10.36 8.93 5.94
CA ILE A 146 10.28 10.32 6.39
C ILE A 146 8.90 10.46 7.00
N LEU A 147 8.86 10.64 8.31
CA LEU A 147 7.63 10.86 9.06
C LEU A 147 7.46 12.37 9.22
N LEU A 148 6.35 12.90 8.74
CA LEU A 148 6.06 14.32 8.83
C LEU A 148 4.56 14.57 8.99
N GLY A 149 4.20 15.65 9.66
CA GLY A 149 2.81 16.12 9.76
C GLY A 149 2.35 16.80 8.47
N ALA A 150 1.03 16.94 8.30
CA ALA A 150 0.44 17.58 7.12
C ALA A 150 0.94 19.01 6.88
N GLU A 151 1.12 19.80 7.95
CA GLU A 151 1.65 21.17 7.93
C GLU A 151 3.02 21.25 7.21
N VAL A 152 3.96 20.38 7.58
CA VAL A 152 5.26 20.30 6.92
C VAL A 152 5.14 19.78 5.49
N ALA A 153 4.26 18.80 5.24
CA ALA A 153 4.11 18.18 3.93
C ALA A 153 3.71 19.20 2.85
N VAL A 154 2.77 20.09 3.20
CA VAL A 154 2.20 21.07 2.27
C VAL A 154 3.00 22.38 2.22
N ALA A 155 3.98 22.56 3.12
CA ALA A 155 4.81 23.76 3.14
C ALA A 155 5.76 23.88 1.93
N ASN A 156 6.12 25.13 1.59
CA ASN A 156 6.95 25.44 0.42
C ASN A 156 8.38 24.89 0.52
N HIS A 157 8.95 24.82 1.72
CA HIS A 157 10.31 24.30 1.91
C HIS A 157 10.38 22.79 1.61
N PHE A 158 9.38 22.01 2.00
CA PHE A 158 9.31 20.59 1.66
C PHE A 158 8.93 20.37 0.19
N ALA A 159 8.20 21.32 -0.43
CA ALA A 159 7.99 21.30 -1.88
C ALA A 159 9.29 21.32 -2.68
N GLN A 160 10.37 21.95 -2.17
CA GLN A 160 11.68 21.92 -2.82
C GLN A 160 12.33 20.54 -2.75
N VAL A 161 12.17 19.83 -1.63
CA VAL A 161 12.59 18.43 -1.52
C VAL A 161 11.84 17.56 -2.54
N LEU A 162 10.52 17.72 -2.63
CA LEU A 162 9.69 16.97 -3.58
C LEU A 162 10.02 17.27 -5.05
N LYS A 163 10.56 18.45 -5.35
CA LYS A 163 10.99 18.84 -6.70
C LYS A 163 12.38 18.35 -7.07
N ASP A 164 13.21 18.00 -6.07
CA ASP A 164 14.58 17.58 -6.30
C ASP A 164 14.65 16.27 -7.12
N PRO A 165 15.44 16.22 -8.20
CA PRO A 165 15.52 15.04 -9.07
C PRO A 165 16.05 13.78 -8.38
N VAL A 166 16.98 13.91 -7.44
CA VAL A 166 17.56 12.78 -6.70
C VAL A 166 16.50 12.18 -5.79
N PHE A 167 15.78 13.04 -5.07
CA PHE A 167 14.68 12.62 -4.20
C PHE A 167 13.56 11.95 -5.00
N ARG A 168 13.10 12.60 -6.08
CA ARG A 168 12.00 12.11 -6.93
C ARG A 168 12.26 10.72 -7.48
N ARG A 169 13.47 10.43 -7.98
CA ARG A 169 13.81 9.10 -8.50
C ARG A 169 13.75 7.99 -7.45
N LYS A 170 13.79 8.33 -6.16
CA LYS A 170 13.77 7.38 -5.03
C LYS A 170 12.42 7.37 -4.29
N LEU A 171 11.49 8.25 -4.62
CA LEU A 171 10.19 8.31 -3.95
C LEU A 171 9.27 7.22 -4.52
N VAL A 172 8.99 6.20 -3.71
CA VAL A 172 8.24 5.01 -4.14
C VAL A 172 6.79 4.98 -3.66
N LEU A 173 6.47 5.69 -2.58
CA LEU A 173 5.16 5.69 -1.94
C LEU A 173 4.92 6.99 -1.18
N ILE A 174 3.71 7.53 -1.26
CA ILE A 174 3.21 8.53 -0.29
C ILE A 174 2.13 7.87 0.53
N ALA A 175 2.26 7.93 1.85
CA ALA A 175 1.36 7.23 2.75
C ALA A 175 0.71 8.19 3.75
N VAL A 176 -0.60 8.02 3.96
CA VAL A 176 -1.43 8.80 4.87
C VAL A 176 -2.05 7.85 5.89
N ASP A 177 -1.52 7.87 7.11
CA ASP A 177 -2.10 7.15 8.23
C ASP A 177 -3.23 7.96 8.88
N GLU A 178 -4.18 7.27 9.50
CA GLU A 178 -5.40 7.84 10.08
C GLU A 178 -6.15 8.77 9.12
N ALA A 179 -6.40 8.29 7.91
CA ALA A 179 -7.01 9.07 6.84
C ALA A 179 -8.39 9.65 7.19
N HIS A 180 -9.09 9.09 8.20
CA HIS A 180 -10.34 9.65 8.72
C HIS A 180 -10.18 11.10 9.24
N VAL A 181 -9.00 11.45 9.76
CA VAL A 181 -8.68 12.81 10.25
C VAL A 181 -8.79 13.87 9.15
N VAL A 182 -8.64 13.48 7.88
CA VAL A 182 -8.83 14.38 6.73
C VAL A 182 -10.25 14.95 6.67
N GLU A 183 -11.25 14.16 7.05
CA GLU A 183 -12.65 14.58 7.05
C GLU A 183 -13.00 15.28 8.36
N GLU A 184 -12.73 14.64 9.50
CA GLU A 184 -13.14 15.14 10.82
C GLU A 184 -12.44 16.47 11.16
N TRP A 185 -11.14 16.60 10.84
CA TRP A 185 -10.33 17.74 11.28
C TRP A 185 -9.89 18.62 10.11
N GLY A 186 -9.87 18.10 8.88
CA GLY A 186 -9.42 18.86 7.70
C GLY A 186 -10.32 20.03 7.32
N LYS A 187 -11.59 20.02 7.71
CA LYS A 187 -12.56 21.10 7.41
C LYS A 187 -12.52 22.26 8.42
N THR A 188 -12.09 22.05 9.67
CA THR A 188 -12.26 23.05 10.75
C THR A 188 -11.07 23.21 11.71
N PHE A 189 -10.16 22.24 11.84
CA PHE A 189 -9.11 22.26 12.88
C PHE A 189 -7.67 22.13 12.35
N ARG A 190 -7.44 21.28 11.33
CA ARG A 190 -6.15 21.09 10.66
C ARG A 190 -6.30 21.13 9.16
N THR A 191 -6.54 22.33 8.64
CA THR A 191 -6.82 22.58 7.22
C THR A 191 -5.72 22.08 6.27
N ASP A 192 -4.48 21.88 6.75
CA ASP A 192 -3.41 21.29 5.93
C ASP A 192 -3.69 19.87 5.45
N TYR A 193 -4.48 19.07 6.18
CA TYR A 193 -4.89 17.73 5.71
C TYR A 193 -5.74 17.82 4.43
N SER A 194 -6.56 18.87 4.29
CA SER A 194 -7.36 19.09 3.08
C SER A 194 -6.52 19.41 1.84
N ARG A 195 -5.26 19.81 2.05
CA ARG A 195 -4.33 20.23 1.00
C ARG A 195 -3.39 19.13 0.55
N LEU A 196 -3.45 17.93 1.15
CA LEU A 196 -2.51 16.83 0.87
C LEU A 196 -2.54 16.36 -0.59
N ALA A 197 -3.62 16.57 -1.34
CA ALA A 197 -3.65 16.30 -2.78
C ALA A 197 -2.55 17.05 -3.56
N ILE A 198 -2.06 18.21 -3.07
CA ILE A 198 -0.96 18.95 -3.70
C ILE A 198 0.32 18.12 -3.82
N LEU A 199 0.50 17.15 -2.93
CA LEU A 199 1.64 16.24 -2.95
C LEU A 199 1.68 15.43 -4.23
N ARG A 200 0.52 15.08 -4.84
CA ARG A 200 0.47 14.38 -6.13
C ARG A 200 1.12 15.20 -7.22
N THR A 201 0.78 16.48 -7.31
CA THR A 201 1.34 17.39 -8.31
C THR A 201 2.81 17.65 -8.05
N ARG A 202 3.22 17.82 -6.79
CA ARG A 202 4.61 18.11 -6.41
C ARG A 202 5.54 16.90 -6.57
N ALA A 203 5.03 15.71 -6.28
CA ALA A 203 5.75 14.46 -6.36
C ALA A 203 5.65 13.80 -7.75
N ALA A 204 4.84 14.32 -8.67
CA ALA A 204 4.70 13.78 -10.01
C ALA A 204 6.09 13.63 -10.63
N THR A 205 6.54 12.40 -10.94
CA THR A 205 7.84 12.11 -11.58
C THR A 205 7.62 11.77 -13.06
N GLN A 206 8.61 11.15 -13.72
CA GLN A 206 8.38 10.51 -15.02
C GLN A 206 7.44 9.28 -14.91
N GLY A 207 7.06 8.86 -13.68
CA GLY A 207 6.02 7.87 -13.40
C GLY A 207 5.09 8.25 -12.23
N ARG A 208 4.02 7.48 -12.04
CA ARG A 208 3.04 7.66 -10.96
C ARG A 208 3.59 7.14 -9.63
N VAL A 209 3.64 8.00 -8.61
CA VAL A 209 3.88 7.58 -7.22
C VAL A 209 2.51 7.19 -6.61
N PRO A 210 2.30 5.94 -6.17
CA PRO A 210 1.04 5.54 -5.57
C PRO A 210 0.84 6.25 -4.23
N PHE A 211 -0.43 6.55 -3.94
CA PHE A 211 -0.84 6.97 -2.61
C PHE A 211 -1.45 5.78 -1.86
N PHE A 212 -1.01 5.59 -0.63
CA PHE A 212 -1.61 4.66 0.31
C PHE A 212 -2.27 5.43 1.43
N ALA A 213 -3.56 5.19 1.67
CA ALA A 213 -4.27 5.75 2.81
C ALA A 213 -4.81 4.61 3.66
N THR A 214 -4.80 4.75 4.98
CA THR A 214 -5.38 3.74 5.86
C THR A 214 -6.04 4.36 7.08
N SER A 215 -7.03 3.66 7.60
CA SER A 215 -7.76 4.00 8.83
C SER A 215 -8.39 2.72 9.39
N ALA A 216 -8.66 2.71 10.69
CA ALA A 216 -9.44 1.63 11.30
C ALA A 216 -10.94 1.76 10.98
N THR A 217 -11.44 2.98 10.85
CA THR A 217 -12.86 3.29 10.68
C THR A 217 -13.05 4.34 9.59
N ILE A 218 -13.87 4.03 8.58
CA ILE A 218 -14.33 4.96 7.54
C ILE A 218 -15.73 4.51 7.10
N ASP A 219 -16.71 5.39 7.17
CA ASP A 219 -18.03 5.15 6.58
C ASP A 219 -18.05 5.46 5.06
N PRO A 220 -19.09 5.06 4.30
CA PRO A 220 -19.11 5.27 2.86
C PRO A 220 -19.01 6.72 2.40
N ASP A 221 -19.48 7.69 3.18
CA ASP A 221 -19.46 9.10 2.82
C ASP A 221 -18.10 9.72 3.14
N MET A 222 -17.54 9.40 4.31
CA MET A 222 -16.16 9.73 4.65
C MET A 222 -15.17 9.17 3.61
N LEU A 223 -15.42 7.97 3.08
CA LEU A 223 -14.60 7.39 2.04
C LEU A 223 -14.62 8.21 0.73
N LYS A 224 -15.79 8.71 0.33
CA LYS A 224 -15.92 9.60 -0.84
C LYS A 224 -15.13 10.89 -0.61
N ASP A 225 -15.23 11.45 0.59
CA ASP A 225 -14.54 12.68 0.96
C ASP A 225 -13.02 12.49 1.00
N ILE A 226 -12.51 11.38 1.54
CA ILE A 226 -11.08 11.05 1.53
C ILE A 226 -10.59 10.88 0.09
N LYS A 227 -11.34 10.15 -0.76
CA LYS A 227 -10.99 9.97 -2.17
C LYS A 227 -10.87 11.31 -2.89
N LYS A 228 -11.85 12.19 -2.68
CA LYS A 228 -11.86 13.54 -3.27
C LYS A 228 -10.70 14.38 -2.76
N THR A 229 -10.51 14.43 -1.44
CA THR A 229 -9.54 15.31 -0.78
C THR A 229 -8.10 14.90 -1.04
N LEU A 230 -7.82 13.60 -1.13
CA LEU A 230 -6.50 13.08 -1.45
C LEU A 230 -6.31 12.80 -2.95
N GLY A 231 -7.31 13.05 -3.80
CA GLY A 231 -7.21 12.90 -5.25
C GLY A 231 -7.07 11.44 -5.73
N PHE A 232 -7.71 10.48 -5.08
CA PHE A 232 -7.69 9.07 -5.48
C PHE A 232 -8.62 8.84 -6.69
N GLN A 233 -8.10 8.22 -7.75
CA GLN A 233 -8.88 7.90 -8.96
C GLN A 233 -9.62 6.55 -8.92
N THR A 234 -9.38 5.73 -7.88
CA THR A 234 -10.08 4.48 -7.47
C THR A 234 -9.27 3.18 -7.61
N MET A 235 -9.09 2.49 -6.46
CA MET A 235 -9.31 1.06 -6.20
C MET A 235 -9.50 0.90 -4.67
N LEU A 236 -10.28 -0.08 -4.19
CA LEU A 236 -10.51 -0.38 -2.77
C LEU A 236 -10.19 -1.86 -2.53
N LEU A 237 -9.53 -2.18 -1.41
CA LEU A 237 -9.29 -3.55 -0.93
C LEU A 237 -9.71 -3.68 0.53
#